data_AF-A0A2N9LNS3-F1
#
_entry.id   AF-A0A2N9LNS3-F1
#
_cell.length_a   1.000
_cell.length_b   1.000
_cell.length_c   1.000
_cell.angle_alpha   90.00
_cell.angle_beta   90.00
_cell.angle_gamma   90.00
#
_symmetry.space_group_name_H-M   'P 1'
#
loop_
_entity.id
_entity.type
_entity.pdbx_description
1 polymer ?
#
loop_
_entity_poly.entity_id
_entity_poly.type
_entity_poly.pdbx_seq_one_letter_code
_entity_poly.pdbx_strand_id
1 'polypeptide(L)'
;MKNFLCRQSFVILLALSMIPAAAMAQVSVGIGIGVAIHTAPPPLPVYVQPPIPGDGYMWTPGYWGWGAAGYYWVPGVWVRPPMVGVLWTPGYLGFAGGAYGWHPGYWGPHIGFYGGVNYGFGYGGVGFVGGAWHGGAFAYNSAVMNVGAGVVHNTYIDRTVINNNTVINRTSFNGAGGVMARPTGMEQTAMNEHHFEPTGEQTQHFNAAAQDPGQRFSANGGHPGNVAMDSVNGRRYNQQGRIANGIRSGQLTAGESKNLENREAGLNQEIHNDRQANGGRLTPQERQQVNRQQNNMSRSIYDDKHNDQTAHYGNNEVGQRRYNQQQRIANGLNNGSMSAGQAGRVEQREQNINRSDAADRRANGGRLTPQERQNLNRRQNGASRQIYNDKHEK
;
A
#
# COMPACT_ATOMS: atom_id res chain seq x y z
N MET A 1 -35.32 -85.60 -34.37
CA MET A 1 -35.24 -84.54 -35.41
C MET A 1 -35.08 -83.20 -34.72
N LYS A 2 -33.93 -82.55 -34.96
CA LYS A 2 -33.67 -81.10 -34.98
C LYS A 2 -34.02 -80.26 -33.74
N ASN A 3 -32.96 -79.97 -32.99
CA ASN A 3 -32.81 -78.90 -32.00
C ASN A 3 -33.14 -77.53 -32.61
N PHE A 4 -33.83 -76.69 -31.85
CA PHE A 4 -33.98 -75.26 -32.13
C PHE A 4 -33.81 -74.47 -30.83
N LEU A 5 -33.28 -73.25 -31.00
CA LEU A 5 -33.15 -72.14 -30.03
C LEU A 5 -31.76 -71.98 -29.39
N CYS A 6 -30.81 -71.61 -30.25
CA CYS A 6 -30.15 -70.30 -30.27
C CYS A 6 -30.04 -69.57 -28.91
N ARG A 7 -28.88 -69.71 -28.25
CA ARG A 7 -28.42 -68.79 -27.20
C ARG A 7 -27.30 -67.93 -27.80
N GLN A 8 -27.65 -66.74 -28.29
CA GLN A 8 -26.65 -65.71 -28.59
C GLN A 8 -26.07 -65.22 -27.26
N SER A 9 -24.76 -65.44 -27.08
CA SER A 9 -23.99 -64.83 -26.01
C SER A 9 -23.68 -63.39 -26.41
N PHE A 10 -24.33 -62.41 -25.76
CA PHE A 10 -23.92 -61.02 -25.82
C PHE A 10 -22.63 -60.86 -24.99
N VAL A 11 -21.50 -60.79 -25.67
CA VAL A 11 -20.26 -60.28 -25.09
C VAL A 11 -20.40 -58.76 -25.05
N ILE A 12 -20.77 -58.22 -23.88
CA ILE A 12 -20.67 -56.77 -23.63
C ILE A 12 -19.20 -56.47 -23.40
N LEU A 13 -18.54 -55.96 -24.44
CA LEU A 13 -17.25 -55.30 -24.35
C LEU A 13 -17.45 -53.98 -23.60
N LEU A 14 -17.21 -54.00 -22.29
CA LEU A 14 -17.13 -52.80 -21.47
C LEU A 14 -15.78 -52.13 -21.76
N ALA A 15 -15.77 -51.25 -22.76
CA ALA A 15 -14.67 -50.32 -22.98
C ALA A 15 -14.63 -49.36 -21.79
N LEU A 16 -13.77 -49.67 -20.80
CA LEU A 16 -13.35 -48.67 -19.80
C LEU A 16 -12.56 -47.60 -20.54
N SER A 17 -13.25 -46.52 -20.92
CA SER A 17 -12.62 -45.26 -21.25
C SER A 17 -11.92 -44.75 -19.99
N MET A 18 -10.63 -45.06 -19.87
CA MET A 18 -9.72 -44.29 -19.02
C MET A 18 -9.70 -42.88 -19.59
N ILE A 19 -10.58 -42.02 -19.09
CA ILE A 19 -10.36 -40.58 -19.15
C ILE A 19 -9.06 -40.37 -18.37
N PRO A 20 -7.99 -39.82 -18.98
CA PRO A 20 -6.87 -39.35 -18.20
C PRO A 20 -7.45 -38.26 -17.31
N ALA A 21 -7.65 -38.57 -16.03
CA ALA A 21 -7.75 -37.53 -15.04
C ALA A 21 -6.44 -36.76 -15.19
N ALA A 22 -6.50 -35.61 -15.85
CA ALA A 22 -5.45 -34.62 -15.72
C ALA A 22 -5.38 -34.39 -14.22
N ALA A 23 -4.38 -35.01 -13.59
CA ALA A 23 -3.96 -34.67 -12.26
C ALA A 23 -3.60 -33.20 -12.37
N MET A 24 -4.57 -32.34 -12.06
CA MET A 24 -4.33 -30.96 -11.71
C MET A 24 -3.40 -31.11 -10.52
N ALA A 25 -2.09 -31.05 -10.79
CA ALA A 25 -1.10 -30.90 -9.75
C ALA A 25 -1.59 -29.67 -8.99
N GLN A 26 -2.14 -29.89 -7.80
CA GLN A 26 -2.30 -28.82 -6.84
C GLN A 26 -0.89 -28.30 -6.67
N VAL A 27 -0.58 -27.21 -7.35
CA VAL A 27 0.62 -26.44 -7.07
C VAL A 27 0.38 -25.99 -5.64
N SER A 28 0.99 -26.71 -4.71
CA SER A 28 1.12 -26.25 -3.33
C SER A 28 1.79 -24.89 -3.47
N VAL A 29 0.99 -23.85 -3.26
CA VAL A 29 1.46 -22.48 -3.28
C VAL A 29 2.64 -22.44 -2.32
N GLY A 30 3.74 -21.79 -2.71
CA GLY A 30 4.92 -21.55 -1.87
C GLY A 30 4.64 -20.62 -0.68
N ILE A 31 3.48 -20.78 -0.05
CA ILE A 31 3.18 -20.42 1.32
C ILE A 31 3.91 -21.47 2.15
N GLY A 32 4.70 -21.06 3.14
CA GLY A 32 5.28 -21.97 4.12
C GLY A 32 4.19 -22.62 4.97
N ILE A 33 3.39 -23.52 4.40
CA ILE A 33 2.51 -24.42 5.13
C ILE A 33 3.43 -25.42 5.82
N GLY A 34 3.78 -25.15 7.08
CA GLY A 34 4.63 -26.02 7.90
C GLY A 34 6.10 -25.60 8.07
N VAL A 35 6.51 -24.42 7.60
CA VAL A 35 7.88 -23.91 7.90
C VAL A 35 7.83 -23.16 9.24
N ALA A 36 8.43 -23.74 10.26
CA ALA A 36 8.68 -23.03 11.52
C ALA A 36 9.70 -21.91 11.27
N ILE A 37 9.22 -20.67 11.20
CA ILE A 37 10.09 -19.52 11.07
C ILE A 37 10.55 -19.14 12.47
N HIS A 38 11.85 -19.09 12.73
CA HIS A 38 12.39 -18.70 14.06
C HIS A 38 12.91 -17.27 14.10
N THR A 39 12.83 -16.55 12.98
CA THR A 39 13.21 -15.15 12.87
C THR A 39 11.97 -14.28 12.99
N ALA A 40 11.98 -13.28 13.87
CA ALA A 40 10.86 -12.36 14.00
C ALA A 40 10.61 -11.57 12.71
N PRO A 41 9.34 -11.36 12.29
CA PRO A 41 9.04 -10.56 11.14
C PRO A 41 9.40 -9.09 11.37
N PRO A 42 9.86 -8.38 10.33
CA PRO A 42 10.13 -6.96 10.45
C PRO A 42 8.84 -6.16 10.75
N PRO A 43 8.96 -4.94 11.30
CA PRO A 43 7.83 -4.04 11.43
C PRO A 43 7.14 -3.75 10.09
N LEU A 44 5.85 -3.44 10.11
CA LEU A 44 5.12 -3.03 8.91
C LEU A 44 5.77 -1.76 8.31
N PRO A 45 6.04 -1.72 6.99
CA PRO A 45 6.35 -0.50 6.28
C PRO A 45 5.24 0.53 6.43
N VAL A 46 5.61 1.80 6.46
CA VAL A 46 4.64 2.90 6.41
C VAL A 46 4.47 3.29 4.96
N TYR A 47 3.24 3.31 4.48
CA TYR A 47 2.92 3.68 3.11
C TYR A 47 1.52 4.26 3.03
N VAL A 48 1.16 4.82 1.88
CA VAL A 48 -0.17 5.35 1.57
C VAL A 48 -0.90 4.40 0.62
N GLN A 49 -2.22 4.29 0.79
CA GLN A 49 -3.04 3.58 -0.16
C GLN A 49 -3.10 4.37 -1.48
N PRO A 50 -2.79 3.75 -2.64
CA PRO A 50 -2.90 4.40 -3.94
C PRO A 50 -4.37 4.67 -4.28
N PRO A 51 -4.65 5.59 -5.21
CA PRO A 51 -6.01 5.80 -5.72
C PRO A 51 -6.59 4.49 -6.23
N ILE A 52 -7.85 4.24 -5.88
CA ILE A 52 -8.59 3.08 -6.35
C ILE A 52 -8.71 3.07 -7.89
N PRO A 53 -8.59 1.91 -8.57
CA PRO A 53 -8.73 1.84 -10.02
C PRO A 53 -10.15 2.11 -10.54
N GLY A 54 -11.17 1.89 -9.71
CA GLY A 54 -12.58 2.09 -10.04
C GLY A 54 -13.52 1.36 -9.09
N ASP A 55 -14.82 1.39 -9.39
CA ASP A 55 -15.86 0.75 -8.58
C ASP A 55 -15.70 -0.78 -8.51
N GLY A 56 -16.04 -1.34 -7.35
CA GLY A 56 -15.97 -2.78 -7.04
C GLY A 56 -14.57 -3.34 -6.75
N TYR A 57 -13.57 -2.50 -6.50
CA TYR A 57 -12.27 -2.97 -5.98
C TYR A 57 -12.25 -2.92 -4.45
N MET A 58 -11.58 -3.88 -3.83
CA MET A 58 -11.36 -3.90 -2.40
C MET A 58 -9.87 -3.84 -2.10
N TRP A 59 -9.53 -3.12 -1.04
CA TRP A 59 -8.14 -2.99 -0.63
C TRP A 59 -7.66 -4.27 0.07
N THR A 60 -6.53 -4.78 -0.41
CA THR A 60 -5.78 -5.85 0.25
C THR A 60 -4.48 -5.24 0.79
N PRO A 61 -4.25 -5.25 2.12
CA PRO A 61 -3.07 -4.63 2.68
C PRO A 61 -1.80 -5.44 2.35
N GLY A 62 -0.66 -4.77 2.40
CA GLY A 62 0.63 -5.43 2.23
C GLY A 62 1.03 -6.19 3.48
N TYR A 63 1.89 -7.19 3.31
CA TYR A 63 2.33 -8.06 4.39
C TYR A 63 3.74 -8.60 4.13
N TRP A 64 4.39 -9.06 5.20
CA TRP A 64 5.65 -9.80 5.09
C TRP A 64 5.38 -11.26 4.75
N GLY A 65 5.76 -11.67 3.54
CA GLY A 65 5.86 -13.07 3.14
C GLY A 65 7.20 -13.67 3.55
N TRP A 66 7.26 -15.00 3.67
CA TRP A 66 8.49 -15.74 3.94
C TRP A 66 8.85 -16.62 2.74
N GLY A 67 10.13 -16.60 2.35
CA GLY A 67 10.66 -17.41 1.25
C GLY A 67 12.07 -17.88 1.53
N ALA A 68 12.71 -18.51 0.52
CA ALA A 68 14.05 -19.09 0.66
C ALA A 68 15.13 -18.08 1.11
N ALA A 69 14.96 -16.79 0.79
CA ALA A 69 15.88 -15.71 1.16
C ALA A 69 15.44 -14.93 2.42
N GLY A 70 14.50 -15.48 3.21
CA GLY A 70 13.90 -14.83 4.38
C GLY A 70 12.66 -14.00 4.01
N TYR A 71 12.41 -12.95 4.81
CA TYR A 71 11.24 -12.08 4.62
C TYR A 71 11.32 -11.25 3.34
N TYR A 72 10.20 -11.14 2.64
CA TYR A 72 9.99 -10.19 1.55
C TYR A 72 8.62 -9.52 1.69
N TRP A 73 8.52 -8.30 1.19
CA TRP A 73 7.29 -7.53 1.27
C TRP A 73 6.38 -7.81 0.08
N VAL A 74 5.14 -8.17 0.35
CA VAL A 74 4.08 -8.19 -0.65
C VAL A 74 3.38 -6.83 -0.60
N PRO A 75 3.42 -6.02 -1.67
CA PRO A 75 2.81 -4.69 -1.70
C PRO A 75 1.30 -4.74 -1.42
N GLY A 76 0.75 -3.74 -0.72
CA GLY A 76 -0.71 -3.59 -0.65
C GLY A 76 -1.28 -3.28 -2.04
N VAL A 77 -2.45 -3.81 -2.38
CA VAL A 77 -3.01 -3.68 -3.73
C VAL A 77 -4.53 -3.69 -3.72
N TRP A 78 -5.15 -2.95 -4.66
CA TRP A 78 -6.58 -3.07 -4.90
C TRP A 78 -6.88 -4.30 -5.77
N VAL A 79 -7.84 -5.10 -5.34
CA VAL A 79 -8.23 -6.36 -6.00
C VAL A 79 -9.75 -6.40 -6.16
N ARG A 80 -10.24 -6.89 -7.31
CA ARG A 80 -11.66 -7.18 -7.45
C ARG A 80 -12.01 -8.44 -6.65
N PRO A 81 -13.04 -8.39 -5.78
CA PRO A 81 -13.53 -9.59 -5.11
C PRO A 81 -13.92 -10.67 -6.12
N PRO A 82 -13.72 -11.97 -5.82
CA PRO A 82 -14.11 -13.06 -6.71
C PRO A 82 -15.61 -13.15 -6.93
N MET A 83 -16.41 -12.56 -6.03
CA MET A 83 -17.86 -12.42 -6.16
C MET A 83 -18.38 -11.19 -5.44
N VAL A 84 -19.59 -10.76 -5.78
CA VAL A 84 -20.30 -9.72 -5.03
C VAL A 84 -20.64 -10.25 -3.63
N GLY A 85 -20.49 -9.39 -2.61
CA GLY A 85 -20.88 -9.72 -1.23
C GLY A 85 -19.78 -10.34 -0.37
N VAL A 86 -18.59 -10.60 -0.91
CA VAL A 86 -17.45 -11.06 -0.11
C VAL A 86 -16.47 -9.92 0.21
N LEU A 87 -15.77 -10.09 1.33
CA LEU A 87 -14.77 -9.21 1.89
C LEU A 87 -13.46 -9.98 2.06
N TRP A 88 -12.33 -9.30 1.90
CA TRP A 88 -11.00 -9.84 2.13
C TRP A 88 -10.62 -9.82 3.61
N THR A 89 -10.36 -10.99 4.18
CA THR A 89 -9.68 -11.14 5.48
C THR A 89 -8.17 -11.25 5.22
N PRO A 90 -7.34 -10.32 5.73
CA PRO A 90 -5.89 -10.39 5.55
C PRO A 90 -5.27 -11.64 6.16
N GLY A 91 -4.24 -12.18 5.51
CA GLY A 91 -3.38 -13.18 6.14
C GLY A 91 -2.44 -12.52 7.16
N TYR A 92 -1.97 -13.29 8.13
CA TYR A 92 -1.11 -12.80 9.20
C TYR A 92 -0.09 -13.85 9.65
N LEU A 93 1.01 -13.37 10.24
CA LEU A 93 1.96 -14.23 10.95
C LEU A 93 1.50 -14.41 12.39
N GLY A 94 1.35 -15.65 12.84
CA GLY A 94 1.06 -16.02 14.22
C GLY A 94 2.29 -16.63 14.88
N PHE A 95 2.64 -16.19 16.08
CA PHE A 95 3.71 -16.75 16.89
C PHE A 95 3.14 -17.73 17.93
N ALA A 96 3.49 -19.00 17.79
CA ALA A 96 3.11 -20.06 18.72
C ALA A 96 4.21 -21.12 18.79
N GLY A 97 4.45 -21.68 19.99
CA GLY A 97 5.41 -22.77 20.17
C GLY A 97 6.86 -22.43 19.79
N GLY A 98 7.27 -21.16 19.87
CA GLY A 98 8.63 -20.73 19.54
C GLY A 98 8.89 -20.49 18.04
N ALA A 99 7.85 -20.52 17.21
CA ALA A 99 7.95 -20.28 15.78
C ALA A 99 6.82 -19.36 15.28
N TYR A 100 7.08 -18.68 14.17
CA TYR A 100 6.08 -17.95 13.40
C TYR A 100 5.52 -18.86 12.31
N GLY A 101 4.19 -18.92 12.21
CA GLY A 101 3.45 -19.59 11.16
C GLY A 101 2.58 -18.61 10.38
N TRP A 102 2.44 -18.83 9.08
CA TRP A 102 1.58 -18.00 8.23
C TRP A 102 0.14 -18.54 8.22
N HIS A 103 -0.81 -17.67 8.53
CA HIS A 103 -2.23 -17.90 8.32
C HIS A 103 -2.65 -17.24 7.00
N PRO A 104 -3.09 -18.00 5.98
CA PRO A 104 -3.50 -17.44 4.70
C PRO A 104 -4.73 -16.54 4.84
N GLY A 105 -4.74 -15.45 4.08
CA GLY A 105 -5.93 -14.61 3.92
C GLY A 105 -6.92 -15.24 2.96
N TYR A 106 -8.17 -14.81 3.04
CA TYR A 106 -9.27 -15.39 2.28
C TYR A 106 -10.38 -14.38 2.02
N TRP A 107 -11.21 -14.66 1.02
CA TRP A 107 -12.47 -13.94 0.82
C TRP A 107 -13.61 -14.67 1.51
N GLY A 108 -14.46 -13.94 2.22
CA GLY A 108 -15.63 -14.51 2.90
C GLY A 108 -16.76 -13.48 3.02
N PRO A 109 -17.99 -13.90 3.36
CA PRO A 109 -19.09 -12.96 3.53
C PRO A 109 -18.88 -12.03 4.73
N HIS A 110 -18.07 -12.46 5.71
CA HIS A 110 -17.63 -11.66 6.83
C HIS A 110 -16.10 -11.64 6.97
N ILE A 111 -15.59 -10.59 7.62
CA ILE A 111 -14.18 -10.50 7.99
C ILE A 111 -13.93 -11.37 9.20
N GLY A 112 -13.01 -12.33 9.09
CA GLY A 112 -12.54 -13.11 10.23
C GLY A 112 -11.32 -12.51 10.90
N PHE A 113 -10.71 -13.30 11.77
CA PHE A 113 -9.56 -12.88 12.56
C PHE A 113 -8.29 -12.86 11.71
N TYR A 114 -7.65 -11.70 11.64
CA TYR A 114 -6.38 -11.47 10.95
C TYR A 114 -5.23 -11.16 11.93
N GLY A 115 -5.24 -11.80 13.10
CA GLY A 115 -4.15 -11.67 14.09
C GLY A 115 -4.22 -10.40 14.95
N GLY A 116 -5.25 -9.57 14.80
CA GLY A 116 -5.33 -8.27 15.46
C GLY A 116 -4.34 -7.23 14.93
N VAL A 117 -3.62 -7.54 13.84
CA VAL A 117 -2.61 -6.67 13.27
C VAL A 117 -3.28 -5.46 12.62
N ASN A 118 -2.85 -4.25 12.98
CA ASN A 118 -3.34 -3.03 12.34
C ASN A 118 -2.59 -2.82 11.01
N TYR A 119 -3.21 -3.25 9.92
CA TYR A 119 -2.70 -3.07 8.56
C TYR A 119 -3.04 -1.69 7.96
N GLY A 120 -3.85 -0.88 8.67
CA GLY A 120 -4.35 0.40 8.19
C GLY A 120 -5.46 0.26 7.14
N PHE A 121 -5.91 1.40 6.61
CA PHE A 121 -6.85 1.48 5.47
C PHE A 121 -8.11 0.62 5.64
N GLY A 122 -8.71 0.67 6.83
CA GLY A 122 -9.91 -0.08 7.19
C GLY A 122 -9.64 -1.34 8.01
N TYR A 123 -8.40 -1.82 8.09
CA TYR A 123 -8.02 -2.98 8.89
C TYR A 123 -7.29 -2.57 10.18
N GLY A 124 -8.06 -2.14 11.18
CA GLY A 124 -7.55 -1.63 12.46
C GLY A 124 -7.06 -2.68 13.45
N GLY A 125 -7.23 -3.97 13.14
CA GLY A 125 -7.00 -5.09 14.07
C GLY A 125 -8.30 -5.78 14.51
N VAL A 126 -9.46 -5.26 14.12
CA VAL A 126 -10.75 -5.95 14.26
C VAL A 126 -11.66 -5.56 13.11
N GLY A 127 -12.31 -6.56 12.49
CA GLY A 127 -13.24 -6.34 11.39
C GLY A 127 -12.66 -5.50 10.25
N PHE A 128 -13.54 -4.78 9.55
CA PHE A 128 -13.17 -3.87 8.47
C PHE A 128 -14.11 -2.67 8.43
N VAL A 129 -13.55 -1.47 8.31
CA VAL A 129 -14.33 -0.20 8.31
C VAL A 129 -14.14 0.63 7.05
N GLY A 130 -13.47 0.09 6.03
CA GLY A 130 -13.23 0.79 4.77
C GLY A 130 -14.44 0.88 3.84
N GLY A 131 -15.50 0.11 4.12
CA GLY A 131 -16.69 0.07 3.28
C GLY A 131 -17.59 -1.11 3.65
N ALA A 132 -18.74 -1.20 2.98
CA ALA A 132 -19.72 -2.25 3.19
C ALA A 132 -20.52 -2.53 1.91
N TRP A 133 -20.98 -3.76 1.74
CA TRP A 133 -21.92 -4.12 0.68
C TRP A 133 -23.33 -3.63 1.00
N HIS A 134 -23.97 -2.96 0.06
CA HIS A 134 -25.38 -2.54 0.14
C HIS A 134 -26.07 -2.79 -1.20
N GLY A 135 -27.12 -3.62 -1.21
CA GLY A 135 -27.89 -3.89 -2.43
C GLY A 135 -27.06 -4.44 -3.61
N GLY A 136 -25.98 -5.16 -3.34
CA GLY A 136 -25.07 -5.70 -4.37
C GLY A 136 -24.00 -4.73 -4.87
N ALA A 137 -23.99 -3.48 -4.40
CA ALA A 137 -22.93 -2.51 -4.68
C ALA A 137 -22.07 -2.28 -3.43
N PHE A 138 -20.75 -2.19 -3.61
CA PHE A 138 -19.85 -1.87 -2.50
C PHE A 138 -19.83 -0.35 -2.28
N ALA A 139 -20.18 0.08 -1.06
CA ALA A 139 -20.16 1.47 -0.65
C ALA A 139 -18.88 1.74 0.15
N TYR A 140 -18.12 2.76 -0.23
CA TYR A 140 -16.82 3.04 0.37
C TYR A 140 -16.91 4.13 1.43
N ASN A 141 -16.25 3.91 2.57
CA ASN A 141 -16.05 4.96 3.56
C ASN A 141 -14.88 5.86 3.13
N SER A 142 -15.20 7.01 2.54
CA SER A 142 -14.19 7.98 2.06
C SER A 142 -13.45 8.70 3.19
N ALA A 143 -13.84 8.47 4.45
CA ALA A 143 -13.10 8.92 5.61
C ALA A 143 -11.90 8.01 5.95
N VAL A 144 -11.87 6.78 5.40
CA VAL A 144 -10.85 5.75 5.65
C VAL A 144 -10.09 5.38 4.38
N MET A 145 -10.78 5.33 3.24
CA MET A 145 -10.24 4.84 1.96
C MET A 145 -9.86 5.98 1.02
N ASN A 146 -8.75 5.83 0.30
CA ASN A 146 -8.33 6.72 -0.79
C ASN A 146 -9.10 6.40 -2.08
N VAL A 147 -10.37 6.81 -2.12
CA VAL A 147 -11.30 6.47 -3.23
C VAL A 147 -11.42 7.57 -4.30
N GLY A 148 -10.82 8.75 -4.08
CA GLY A 148 -10.77 9.86 -5.05
C GLY A 148 -12.14 10.46 -5.42
N ALA A 149 -12.26 11.78 -5.41
CA ALA A 149 -13.49 12.43 -5.87
C ALA A 149 -13.70 12.17 -7.38
N GLY A 150 -14.80 11.52 -7.76
CA GLY A 150 -15.19 11.27 -9.16
C GLY A 150 -14.70 9.96 -9.78
N VAL A 151 -13.92 9.14 -9.06
CA VAL A 151 -13.55 7.78 -9.50
C VAL A 151 -14.57 6.75 -9.01
N VAL A 152 -15.06 6.94 -7.79
CA VAL A 152 -16.04 6.09 -7.13
C VAL A 152 -17.28 6.92 -6.80
N HIS A 153 -18.45 6.40 -7.16
CA HIS A 153 -19.72 7.11 -6.98
C HIS A 153 -20.47 6.65 -5.74
N ASN A 154 -20.27 5.41 -5.31
CA ASN A 154 -20.93 4.85 -4.14
C ASN A 154 -20.08 5.07 -2.88
N THR A 155 -20.10 6.29 -2.33
CA THR A 155 -19.32 6.63 -1.14
C THR A 155 -20.20 7.16 0.00
N TYR A 156 -19.74 6.93 1.22
CA TYR A 156 -20.27 7.57 2.43
C TYR A 156 -19.10 8.08 3.28
N ILE A 157 -19.42 8.83 4.34
CA ILE A 157 -18.44 9.34 5.31
C ILE A 157 -18.90 8.92 6.70
N ASP A 158 -18.15 8.02 7.32
CA ASP A 158 -18.24 7.76 8.76
C ASP A 158 -16.87 8.04 9.40
N ARG A 159 -16.81 9.07 10.25
CA ARG A 159 -15.59 9.47 10.96
C ARG A 159 -15.49 8.88 12.36
N THR A 160 -16.55 8.26 12.87
CA THR A 160 -16.56 7.67 14.21
C THR A 160 -15.52 6.53 14.31
N VAL A 161 -15.23 5.90 13.18
CA VAL A 161 -14.23 4.81 13.05
C VAL A 161 -12.78 5.29 12.97
N ILE A 162 -12.49 6.59 12.85
CA ILE A 162 -11.12 7.10 12.66
C ILE A 162 -10.35 7.21 13.98
N ASN A 163 -11.04 7.52 15.08
CA ASN A 163 -10.39 7.69 16.39
C ASN A 163 -9.75 6.39 16.93
N ASN A 164 -10.08 5.23 16.37
CA ASN A 164 -9.56 3.92 16.76
C ASN A 164 -8.57 3.30 15.75
N ASN A 165 -8.22 3.98 14.65
CA ASN A 165 -7.52 3.38 13.51
C ASN A 165 -6.16 3.99 13.15
N THR A 166 -5.61 4.86 14.00
CA THR A 166 -4.23 5.32 13.79
C THR A 166 -3.30 4.13 14.04
N VAL A 167 -2.45 3.77 13.07
CA VAL A 167 -1.39 2.76 13.22
C VAL A 167 -0.36 3.29 14.22
N ILE A 168 -0.65 3.15 15.53
CA ILE A 168 0.24 3.59 16.61
C ILE A 168 1.35 2.55 16.82
N ASN A 169 1.11 1.28 16.49
CA ASN A 169 2.11 0.21 16.49
C ASN A 169 2.38 -0.28 15.04
N ARG A 170 3.64 -0.54 14.71
CA ARG A 170 4.06 -1.12 13.42
C ARG A 170 4.25 -2.64 13.53
N THR A 171 3.55 -3.26 14.46
CA THR A 171 3.65 -4.69 14.74
C THR A 171 3.05 -5.47 13.58
N SER A 172 3.74 -6.50 13.11
CA SER A 172 3.38 -7.25 11.88
C SER A 172 2.90 -8.68 12.14
N PHE A 173 2.76 -9.08 13.40
CA PHE A 173 2.41 -10.45 13.77
C PHE A 173 1.59 -10.51 15.07
N ASN A 174 0.87 -11.63 15.23
CA ASN A 174 0.10 -11.99 16.42
C ASN A 174 0.91 -12.91 17.33
N GLY A 175 0.73 -12.84 18.64
CA GLY A 175 1.35 -13.72 19.63
C GLY A 175 2.45 -13.03 20.45
N ALA A 176 3.18 -13.81 21.26
CA ALA A 176 4.15 -13.28 22.22
C ALA A 176 5.22 -12.39 21.54
N GLY A 177 5.42 -11.18 22.06
CA GLY A 177 6.31 -10.17 21.46
C GLY A 177 5.67 -9.36 20.31
N GLY A 178 4.44 -9.69 19.92
CA GLY A 178 3.67 -9.01 18.89
C GLY A 178 2.30 -8.54 19.41
N VAL A 179 1.28 -8.62 18.57
CA VAL A 179 -0.09 -8.28 18.95
C VAL A 179 -0.67 -9.43 19.77
N MET A 180 -1.03 -9.18 21.02
CA MET A 180 -1.64 -10.17 21.92
C MET A 180 -3.17 -10.21 21.78
N ALA A 181 -3.68 -10.30 20.54
CA ALA A 181 -5.11 -10.36 20.24
C ALA A 181 -5.59 -11.81 20.10
N ARG A 182 -6.88 -12.03 20.36
CA ARG A 182 -7.60 -13.29 20.15
C ARG A 182 -8.84 -13.04 19.30
N PRO A 183 -9.30 -14.02 18.51
CA PRO A 183 -10.52 -13.88 17.73
C PRO A 183 -11.71 -13.60 18.64
N THR A 184 -12.54 -12.64 18.25
CA THR A 184 -13.87 -12.45 18.82
C THR A 184 -14.79 -13.60 18.41
N GLY A 185 -15.95 -13.75 19.08
CA GLY A 185 -16.93 -14.77 18.68
C GLY A 185 -17.41 -14.62 17.23
N MET A 186 -17.58 -13.37 16.76
CA MET A 186 -17.97 -13.10 15.37
C MET A 186 -16.87 -13.47 14.38
N GLU A 187 -15.62 -13.11 14.68
CA GLU A 187 -14.48 -13.48 13.84
C GLU A 187 -14.28 -14.99 13.81
N GLN A 188 -14.49 -15.68 14.93
CA GLN A 188 -14.41 -17.14 15.00
C GLN A 188 -15.49 -17.80 14.13
N THR A 189 -16.71 -17.26 14.13
CA THR A 189 -17.78 -17.70 13.21
C THR A 189 -17.35 -17.48 11.77
N ALA A 190 -16.87 -16.28 11.42
CA ALA A 190 -16.42 -15.93 10.08
C ALA A 190 -15.24 -16.80 9.59
N MET A 191 -14.36 -17.25 10.49
CA MET A 191 -13.27 -18.20 10.17
C MET A 191 -13.77 -19.61 9.84
N ASN A 192 -14.98 -19.97 10.23
CA ASN A 192 -15.58 -21.29 9.96
C ASN A 192 -16.56 -21.28 8.77
N GLU A 193 -16.81 -20.10 8.18
CA GLU A 193 -17.67 -19.95 7.00
C GLU A 193 -17.01 -20.52 5.74
N HIS A 194 -17.80 -20.65 4.67
CA HIS A 194 -17.22 -20.95 3.36
C HIS A 194 -16.37 -19.78 2.86
N HIS A 195 -15.13 -20.08 2.45
CA HIS A 195 -14.17 -19.11 1.97
C HIS A 195 -13.84 -19.34 0.51
N PHE A 196 -13.47 -18.25 -0.16
CA PHE A 196 -12.81 -18.29 -1.45
C PHE A 196 -11.33 -17.99 -1.26
N GLU A 197 -10.52 -18.81 -1.91
CA GLU A 197 -9.07 -18.61 -1.98
C GLU A 197 -8.71 -17.26 -2.61
N PRO A 198 -7.49 -16.76 -2.38
CA PRO A 198 -6.97 -15.61 -3.10
C PRO A 198 -7.17 -15.76 -4.61
N THR A 199 -7.55 -14.69 -5.30
CA THR A 199 -7.77 -14.75 -6.75
C THR A 199 -6.47 -15.09 -7.49
N GLY A 200 -6.59 -15.54 -8.75
CA GLY A 200 -5.41 -15.76 -9.61
C GLY A 200 -4.54 -14.51 -9.73
N GLU A 201 -5.17 -13.34 -9.74
CA GLU A 201 -4.49 -12.03 -9.68
C GLU A 201 -3.68 -11.87 -8.38
N GLN A 202 -4.27 -12.10 -7.21
CA GLN A 202 -3.54 -12.03 -5.95
C GLN A 202 -2.37 -13.01 -5.88
N THR A 203 -2.55 -14.21 -6.43
CA THR A 203 -1.50 -15.23 -6.48
C THR A 203 -0.33 -14.78 -7.36
N GLN A 204 -0.61 -14.18 -8.52
CA GLN A 204 0.42 -13.59 -9.38
C GLN A 204 1.17 -12.45 -8.68
N HIS A 205 0.45 -11.57 -7.97
CA HIS A 205 1.02 -10.47 -7.21
C HIS A 205 2.00 -10.94 -6.13
N PHE A 206 1.59 -11.95 -5.35
CA PHE A 206 2.45 -12.61 -4.36
C PHE A 206 3.71 -13.21 -5.01
N ASN A 207 3.55 -13.98 -6.08
CA ASN A 207 4.68 -14.63 -6.77
C ASN A 207 5.68 -13.60 -7.34
N ALA A 208 5.18 -12.49 -7.89
CA ALA A 208 6.02 -11.41 -8.39
C ALA A 208 6.82 -10.75 -7.25
N ALA A 209 6.19 -10.47 -6.11
CA ALA A 209 6.85 -9.91 -4.94
C ALA A 209 7.92 -10.85 -4.36
N ALA A 210 7.64 -12.16 -4.31
CA ALA A 210 8.59 -13.17 -3.84
C ALA A 210 9.86 -13.26 -4.69
N GLN A 211 9.72 -13.00 -6.00
CA GLN A 211 10.82 -13.06 -6.96
C GLN A 211 11.61 -11.74 -7.07
N ASP A 212 11.03 -10.61 -6.64
CA ASP A 212 11.65 -9.29 -6.72
C ASP A 212 12.68 -9.07 -5.58
N PRO A 213 13.99 -8.95 -5.90
CA PRO A 213 15.02 -8.67 -4.90
C PRO A 213 14.78 -7.36 -4.13
N GLY A 214 14.13 -6.37 -4.75
CA GLY A 214 13.79 -5.09 -4.12
C GLY A 214 12.76 -5.21 -2.99
N GLN A 215 12.03 -6.32 -2.91
CA GLN A 215 11.10 -6.59 -1.82
C GLN A 215 11.73 -7.32 -0.64
N ARG A 216 12.93 -7.89 -0.81
CA ARG A 216 13.57 -8.71 0.23
C ARG A 216 14.10 -7.86 1.37
N PHE A 217 13.72 -8.23 2.60
CA PHE A 217 14.21 -7.57 3.81
C PHE A 217 15.74 -7.55 3.88
N SER A 218 16.39 -8.64 3.50
CA SER A 218 17.86 -8.75 3.46
C SER A 218 18.53 -7.77 2.49
N ALA A 219 17.83 -7.34 1.44
CA ALA A 219 18.33 -6.37 0.47
C ALA A 219 18.01 -4.91 0.83
N ASN A 220 16.91 -4.67 1.56
CA ASN A 220 16.37 -3.33 1.77
C ASN A 220 16.26 -2.89 3.24
N GLY A 221 16.61 -3.75 4.20
CA GLY A 221 16.58 -3.44 5.64
C GLY A 221 15.19 -3.09 6.19
N GLY A 222 14.10 -3.49 5.54
CA GLY A 222 12.73 -3.13 5.93
C GLY A 222 12.19 -1.91 5.18
N HIS A 223 12.81 -1.53 4.07
CA HIS A 223 12.38 -0.44 3.18
C HIS A 223 12.09 -0.96 1.76
N PRO A 224 10.98 -1.69 1.56
CA PRO A 224 10.68 -2.32 0.28
C PRO A 224 10.61 -1.33 -0.87
N GLY A 225 11.13 -1.76 -2.03
CA GLY A 225 11.11 -0.94 -3.24
C GLY A 225 9.69 -0.62 -3.70
N ASN A 226 8.71 -1.51 -3.47
CA ASN A 226 7.30 -1.23 -3.80
C ASN A 226 6.46 -1.55 -2.57
N VAL A 227 5.90 -0.55 -1.91
CA VAL A 227 5.10 -0.76 -0.69
C VAL A 227 3.61 -0.95 -0.96
N ALA A 228 3.10 -0.39 -2.07
CA ALA A 228 1.73 -0.56 -2.55
C ALA A 228 1.63 -0.39 -4.08
N MET A 229 0.54 -0.90 -4.66
CA MET A 229 0.22 -0.86 -6.10
C MET A 229 -1.28 -0.57 -6.32
N ASP A 230 -1.61 0.06 -7.45
CA ASP A 230 -3.00 0.41 -7.79
C ASP A 230 -3.81 -0.81 -8.25
N SER A 231 -3.23 -1.76 -8.97
CA SER A 231 -3.89 -3.04 -9.29
C SER A 231 -2.89 -4.18 -9.43
N VAL A 232 -3.36 -5.42 -9.42
CA VAL A 232 -2.52 -6.58 -9.77
C VAL A 232 -2.01 -6.44 -11.21
N ASN A 233 -0.71 -6.63 -11.41
CA ASN A 233 0.00 -6.34 -12.67
C ASN A 233 -0.07 -4.86 -13.12
N GLY A 234 -0.66 -3.98 -12.30
CA GLY A 234 -0.57 -2.54 -12.45
C GLY A 234 0.88 -2.13 -12.24
N ARG A 235 1.52 -1.61 -13.29
CA ARG A 235 2.81 -0.94 -13.12
C ARG A 235 2.54 0.42 -12.50
N ARG A 236 2.42 0.49 -11.18
CA ARG A 236 2.21 1.80 -10.55
C ARG A 236 2.48 1.83 -9.05
N TYR A 237 2.97 3.00 -8.64
CA TYR A 237 3.12 3.52 -7.27
C TYR A 237 4.43 3.30 -6.49
N ASN A 238 5.56 3.24 -7.21
CA ASN A 238 6.89 3.42 -6.60
C ASN A 238 7.32 4.91 -6.49
N GLN A 239 6.68 5.83 -7.21
CA GLN A 239 7.22 7.20 -7.37
C GLN A 239 6.96 8.08 -6.13
N GLN A 240 5.71 8.29 -5.72
CA GLN A 240 5.40 8.99 -4.46
C GLN A 240 6.07 8.36 -3.23
N GLY A 241 6.14 7.03 -3.15
CA GLY A 241 6.83 6.33 -2.07
C GLY A 241 8.34 6.60 -2.07
N ARG A 242 9.00 6.65 -3.23
CA ARG A 242 10.42 7.00 -3.36
C ARG A 242 10.69 8.48 -3.16
N ILE A 243 9.79 9.35 -3.58
CA ILE A 243 9.85 10.79 -3.33
C ILE A 243 9.73 11.04 -1.83
N ALA A 244 8.71 10.47 -1.18
CA ALA A 244 8.53 10.54 0.27
C ALA A 244 9.72 9.95 1.05
N ASN A 245 10.26 8.80 0.61
CA ASN A 245 11.46 8.22 1.22
C ASN A 245 12.70 9.09 1.00
N GLY A 246 12.87 9.70 -0.19
CA GLY A 246 13.97 10.60 -0.48
C GLY A 246 13.92 11.89 0.36
N ILE A 247 12.74 12.46 0.56
CA ILE A 247 12.52 13.58 1.50
C ILE A 247 12.87 13.14 2.92
N ARG A 248 12.41 11.95 3.34
CA ARG A 248 12.61 11.43 4.70
C ARG A 248 14.07 11.11 5.00
N SER A 249 14.82 10.58 4.03
CA SER A 249 16.23 10.24 4.16
C SER A 249 17.16 11.44 3.90
N GLY A 250 16.62 12.58 3.45
CA GLY A 250 17.39 13.76 3.04
C GLY A 250 18.11 13.61 1.70
N GLN A 251 17.82 12.52 0.97
CA GLN A 251 18.35 12.24 -0.37
C GLN A 251 17.66 13.05 -1.47
N LEU A 252 16.47 13.60 -1.21
CA LEU A 252 15.82 14.55 -2.10
C LEU A 252 15.64 15.89 -1.39
N THR A 253 15.95 16.97 -2.08
CA THR A 253 15.52 18.29 -1.67
C THR A 253 14.02 18.46 -1.91
N ALA A 254 13.41 19.41 -1.22
CA ALA A 254 12.00 19.72 -1.39
C ALA A 254 11.70 20.29 -2.81
N GLY A 255 12.66 20.98 -3.42
CA GLY A 255 12.55 21.49 -4.80
C GLY A 255 12.57 20.38 -5.86
N GLU A 256 13.43 19.38 -5.71
CA GLU A 256 13.43 18.19 -6.57
C GLU A 256 12.16 17.38 -6.39
N SER A 257 11.75 17.20 -5.13
CA SER A 257 10.50 16.50 -4.81
C SER A 257 9.30 17.17 -5.46
N LYS A 258 9.18 18.50 -5.39
CA LYS A 258 8.12 19.26 -6.09
C LYS A 258 8.13 19.05 -7.60
N ASN A 259 9.30 19.02 -8.22
CA ASN A 259 9.43 18.79 -9.66
C ASN A 259 9.00 17.38 -10.05
N LEU A 260 9.38 16.39 -9.25
CA LEU A 260 9.00 14.98 -9.42
C LEU A 260 7.48 14.80 -9.23
N GLU A 261 6.89 15.41 -8.19
CA GLU A 261 5.44 15.41 -7.95
C GLU A 261 4.64 16.09 -9.08
N ASN A 262 5.12 17.22 -9.61
CA ASN A 262 4.46 17.89 -10.74
C ASN A 262 4.45 17.03 -12.02
N ARG A 263 5.58 16.36 -12.31
CA ARG A 263 5.66 15.44 -13.43
C ARG A 263 4.75 14.22 -13.22
N GLU A 264 4.57 13.77 -11.97
CA GLU A 264 3.74 12.62 -11.63
C GLU A 264 2.26 12.96 -11.75
N ALA A 265 1.87 14.14 -11.25
CA ALA A 265 0.52 14.68 -11.43
C ALA A 265 0.15 14.83 -12.91
N GLY A 266 1.07 15.32 -13.75
CA GLY A 266 0.87 15.41 -15.19
C GLY A 266 0.61 14.04 -15.85
N LEU A 267 1.43 13.04 -15.51
CA LEU A 267 1.26 11.67 -16.01
C LEU A 267 -0.06 11.02 -15.53
N ASN A 268 -0.45 11.28 -14.29
CA ASN A 268 -1.72 10.77 -13.76
C ASN A 268 -2.93 11.42 -14.45
N GLN A 269 -2.85 12.71 -14.76
CA GLN A 269 -3.89 13.40 -15.51
C GLN A 269 -4.00 12.87 -16.95
N GLU A 270 -2.88 12.64 -17.63
CA GLU A 270 -2.83 12.05 -18.97
C GLU A 270 -3.55 10.70 -19.00
N ILE A 271 -3.26 9.83 -18.03
CA ILE A 271 -3.87 8.50 -17.94
C ILE A 271 -5.34 8.53 -17.60
N HIS A 272 -5.74 9.48 -16.75
CA HIS A 272 -7.14 9.70 -16.47
C HIS A 272 -7.87 10.04 -17.78
N ASN A 273 -7.35 11.00 -18.54
CA ASN A 273 -7.92 11.44 -19.81
C ASN A 273 -7.97 10.29 -20.83
N ASP A 274 -6.87 9.54 -20.99
CA ASP A 274 -6.79 8.41 -21.91
C ASP A 274 -7.78 7.29 -21.54
N ARG A 275 -7.90 6.96 -20.25
CA ARG A 275 -8.90 5.99 -19.79
C ARG A 275 -10.33 6.50 -20.02
N GLN A 276 -10.59 7.78 -19.78
CA GLN A 276 -11.92 8.37 -20.04
C GLN A 276 -12.28 8.29 -21.53
N ALA A 277 -11.32 8.55 -22.43
CA ALA A 277 -11.52 8.46 -23.87
C ALA A 277 -11.79 7.01 -24.35
N ASN A 278 -11.27 6.01 -23.64
CA ASN A 278 -11.25 4.62 -24.08
C ASN A 278 -12.10 3.68 -23.19
N GLY A 279 -13.22 4.17 -22.66
CA GLY A 279 -14.17 3.35 -21.90
C GLY A 279 -13.58 2.73 -20.62
N GLY A 280 -12.67 3.46 -19.98
CA GLY A 280 -12.02 3.07 -18.72
C GLY A 280 -10.75 2.24 -18.88
N ARG A 281 -10.25 2.03 -20.10
CA ARG A 281 -9.05 1.19 -20.36
C ARG A 281 -8.01 1.96 -21.15
N LEU A 282 -6.73 1.63 -21.00
CA LEU A 282 -5.68 2.16 -21.88
C LEU A 282 -5.53 1.26 -23.11
N THR A 283 -5.36 1.86 -24.29
CA THR A 283 -4.98 1.13 -25.51
C THR A 283 -3.56 0.52 -25.35
N PRO A 284 -3.16 -0.45 -26.20
CA PRO A 284 -1.79 -0.97 -26.18
C PRO A 284 -0.73 0.13 -26.39
N GLN A 285 -1.03 1.11 -27.25
CA GLN A 285 -0.13 2.23 -27.57
C GLN A 285 0.00 3.19 -26.39
N GLU A 286 -1.10 3.58 -25.76
CA GLU A 286 -1.10 4.41 -24.55
C GLU A 286 -0.39 3.71 -23.39
N ARG A 287 -0.61 2.40 -23.22
CA ARG A 287 0.16 1.61 -22.24
C ARG A 287 1.66 1.70 -22.48
N GLN A 288 2.10 1.63 -23.73
CA GLN A 288 3.52 1.72 -24.07
C GLN A 288 4.07 3.14 -23.83
N GLN A 289 3.29 4.18 -24.15
CA GLN A 289 3.62 5.57 -23.86
C GLN A 289 3.76 5.84 -22.36
N VAL A 290 2.74 5.46 -21.59
CA VAL A 290 2.74 5.53 -20.12
C VAL A 290 3.95 4.79 -19.53
N ASN A 291 4.24 3.59 -20.03
CA ASN A 291 5.41 2.83 -19.60
C ASN A 291 6.73 3.59 -19.83
N ARG A 292 6.89 4.27 -20.96
CA ARG A 292 8.09 5.09 -21.23
C ARG A 292 8.18 6.28 -20.29
N GLN A 293 7.08 7.00 -20.07
CA GLN A 293 7.03 8.16 -19.16
C GLN A 293 7.31 7.75 -17.71
N GLN A 294 6.79 6.61 -17.27
CA GLN A 294 7.07 6.06 -15.94
C GLN A 294 8.55 5.67 -15.77
N ASN A 295 9.16 5.07 -16.78
CA ASN A 295 10.59 4.73 -16.75
C ASN A 295 11.47 5.99 -16.70
N ASN A 296 11.10 7.05 -17.45
CA ASN A 296 11.80 8.33 -17.41
C ASN A 296 11.70 9.00 -16.04
N MET A 297 10.53 8.95 -15.39
CA MET A 297 10.41 9.43 -14.02
C MET A 297 11.24 8.58 -13.05
N SER A 298 11.19 7.26 -13.17
CA SER A 298 11.98 6.37 -12.30
C SER A 298 13.47 6.70 -12.32
N ARG A 299 14.00 7.04 -13.51
CA ARG A 299 15.36 7.56 -13.69
C ARG A 299 15.54 8.93 -13.03
N SER A 300 14.64 9.88 -13.27
CA SER A 300 14.68 11.21 -12.63
C SER A 300 14.72 11.12 -11.10
N ILE A 301 13.90 10.27 -10.48
CA ILE A 301 13.89 10.06 -9.04
C ILE A 301 15.20 9.41 -8.57
N TYR A 302 15.82 8.55 -9.37
CA TYR A 302 17.12 7.96 -9.04
C TYR A 302 18.23 9.01 -9.12
N ASP A 303 18.26 9.79 -10.20
CA ASP A 303 19.25 10.83 -10.45
C ASP A 303 19.18 11.92 -9.38
N ASP A 304 17.98 12.39 -9.05
CA ASP A 304 17.77 13.39 -8.00
C ASP A 304 18.15 12.83 -6.61
N LYS A 305 18.00 11.52 -6.36
CA LYS A 305 18.39 10.88 -5.08
C LYS A 305 19.91 10.67 -4.91
N HIS A 306 20.66 10.67 -6.00
CA HIS A 306 22.09 10.36 -6.03
C HIS A 306 22.93 11.52 -6.56
N ASN A 307 22.33 12.70 -6.72
CA ASN A 307 23.08 13.90 -7.01
C ASN A 307 23.75 14.43 -5.72
N ASP A 308 24.69 15.36 -5.87
CA ASP A 308 25.39 15.96 -4.73
C ASP A 308 24.50 16.91 -3.89
N GLN A 309 23.22 17.09 -4.26
CA GLN A 309 22.26 17.94 -3.55
C GLN A 309 21.55 17.15 -2.46
N THR A 310 22.17 17.05 -1.29
CA THR A 310 21.51 16.49 -0.10
C THR A 310 20.85 17.59 0.73
N ALA A 311 19.69 17.28 1.31
CA ALA A 311 19.03 18.17 2.25
C ALA A 311 19.73 18.11 3.62
N HIS A 312 20.87 18.79 3.75
CA HIS A 312 21.54 18.96 5.04
C HIS A 312 20.74 19.91 5.94
N TYR A 313 19.92 19.33 6.82
CA TYR A 313 19.30 20.04 7.94
C TYR A 313 20.28 19.97 9.12
N GLY A 314 20.99 21.07 9.42
CA GLY A 314 22.00 21.06 10.49
C GLY A 314 21.44 20.58 11.85
N ASN A 315 22.28 20.00 12.70
CA ASN A 315 21.94 19.42 14.02
C ASN A 315 21.59 20.47 15.09
N ASN A 316 20.77 21.46 14.75
CA ASN A 316 20.31 22.51 15.65
C ASN A 316 18.78 22.60 15.62
N GLU A 317 18.18 23.28 16.61
CA GLU A 317 16.72 23.39 16.78
C GLU A 317 16.01 23.89 15.50
N VAL A 318 16.67 24.76 14.72
CA VAL A 318 16.18 25.31 13.46
C VAL A 318 16.15 24.24 12.36
N GLY A 319 17.19 23.41 12.25
CA GLY A 319 17.23 22.26 11.33
C GLY A 319 16.20 21.19 11.68
N GLN A 320 16.02 20.90 12.98
CA GLN A 320 15.00 19.97 13.46
C GLN A 320 13.58 20.45 13.14
N ARG A 321 13.30 21.75 13.29
CA ARG A 321 12.00 22.35 12.94
C ARG A 321 11.73 22.30 11.44
N ARG A 322 12.76 22.56 10.63
CA ARG A 322 12.67 22.47 9.16
C ARG A 322 12.36 21.04 8.70
N TYR A 323 13.00 20.04 9.30
CA TYR A 323 12.68 18.63 9.08
C TYR A 323 11.22 18.31 9.43
N ASN A 324 10.76 18.73 10.62
CA ASN A 324 9.38 18.50 11.07
C ASN A 324 8.34 19.17 10.18
N GLN A 325 8.63 20.35 9.61
CA GLN A 325 7.74 21.03 8.66
C GLN A 325 7.61 20.24 7.34
N GLN A 326 8.72 19.74 6.81
CA GLN A 326 8.73 18.93 5.58
C GLN A 326 7.95 17.63 5.76
N GLN A 327 8.09 16.97 6.91
CA GLN A 327 7.30 15.78 7.25
C GLN A 327 5.78 16.08 7.26
N ARG A 328 5.35 17.26 7.71
CA ARG A 328 3.92 17.61 7.73
C ARG A 328 3.36 17.95 6.36
N ILE A 329 4.15 18.58 5.48
CA ILE A 329 3.78 18.83 4.09
C ILE A 329 3.64 17.50 3.36
N ALA A 330 4.63 16.62 3.50
CA ALA A 330 4.59 15.26 2.96
C ALA A 330 3.36 14.50 3.46
N ASN A 331 3.09 14.51 4.77
CA ASN A 331 1.89 13.88 5.34
C ASN A 331 0.58 14.49 4.82
N GLY A 332 0.54 15.80 4.55
CA GLY A 332 -0.64 16.49 4.04
C GLY A 332 -0.95 16.15 2.58
N LEU A 333 0.09 16.05 1.75
CA LEU A 333 -0.01 15.56 0.37
C LEU A 333 -0.44 14.08 0.36
N ASN A 334 0.19 13.27 1.20
CA ASN A 334 -0.05 11.83 1.33
C ASN A 334 -1.48 11.46 1.73
N ASN A 335 -2.13 12.26 2.56
CA ASN A 335 -3.48 11.98 3.06
C ASN A 335 -4.57 12.87 2.40
N GLY A 336 -4.21 13.61 1.34
CA GLY A 336 -5.10 14.50 0.62
C GLY A 336 -5.61 15.72 1.42
N SER A 337 -5.10 15.94 2.63
CA SER A 337 -5.45 17.13 3.42
C SER A 337 -4.78 18.41 2.90
N MET A 338 -3.78 18.29 2.03
CA MET A 338 -3.11 19.42 1.38
C MET A 338 -2.99 19.17 -0.11
N SER A 339 -3.44 20.13 -0.94
CA SER A 339 -3.23 20.10 -2.39
C SER A 339 -1.80 20.46 -2.78
N ALA A 340 -1.38 20.08 -3.99
CA ALA A 340 -0.07 20.47 -4.54
C ALA A 340 0.12 22.00 -4.59
N GLY A 341 -0.95 22.76 -4.86
CA GLY A 341 -0.94 24.23 -4.84
C GLY A 341 -0.75 24.82 -3.43
N GLN A 342 -1.35 24.21 -2.40
CA GLN A 342 -1.13 24.60 -1.00
C GLN A 342 0.29 24.25 -0.54
N ALA A 343 0.76 23.04 -0.83
CA ALA A 343 2.13 22.62 -0.54
C ALA A 343 3.17 23.55 -1.20
N GLY A 344 2.97 23.91 -2.46
CA GLY A 344 3.85 24.83 -3.18
C GLY A 344 3.92 26.24 -2.57
N ARG A 345 2.82 26.75 -2.01
CA ARG A 345 2.79 28.06 -1.33
C ARG A 345 3.50 28.04 0.02
N VAL A 346 3.24 26.99 0.81
CA VAL A 346 3.94 26.77 2.08
C VAL A 346 5.44 26.66 1.85
N GLU A 347 5.85 25.93 0.82
CA GLU A 347 7.26 25.70 0.53
C GLU A 347 7.98 26.97 0.07
N GLN A 348 7.34 27.79 -0.77
CA GLN A 348 7.91 29.08 -1.16
C GLN A 348 8.13 29.99 0.06
N ARG A 349 7.23 29.94 1.04
CA ARG A 349 7.37 30.65 2.32
C ARG A 349 8.53 30.10 3.14
N GLU A 350 8.68 28.78 3.23
CA GLU A 350 9.83 28.13 3.89
C GLU A 350 11.17 28.46 3.23
N GLN A 351 11.24 28.46 1.90
CA GLN A 351 12.45 28.87 1.17
C GLN A 351 12.84 30.32 1.48
N ASN A 352 11.88 31.23 1.57
CA ASN A 352 12.14 32.62 1.96
C ASN A 352 12.65 32.74 3.41
N ILE A 353 12.18 31.88 4.32
CA ILE A 353 12.68 31.81 5.69
C ILE A 353 14.13 31.32 5.71
N ASN A 354 14.44 30.25 4.96
CA ASN A 354 15.77 29.67 4.88
C ASN A 354 16.80 30.62 4.23
N ARG A 355 16.40 31.35 3.18
CA ARG A 355 17.27 32.35 2.54
C ARG A 355 17.63 33.48 3.50
N SER A 356 16.70 33.93 4.33
CA SER A 356 16.98 34.93 5.36
C SER A 356 17.89 34.37 6.46
N ASP A 357 17.63 33.18 7.00
CA ASP A 357 18.52 32.55 8.01
C ASP A 357 19.96 32.42 7.50
N ALA A 358 20.14 31.98 6.24
CA ALA A 358 21.44 31.89 5.61
C ALA A 358 22.13 33.26 5.45
N ALA A 359 21.37 34.30 5.10
CA ALA A 359 21.90 35.66 4.99
C ALA A 359 22.31 36.23 6.37
N ASP A 360 21.47 36.07 7.39
CA ASP A 360 21.72 36.53 8.76
C ASP A 360 22.96 35.84 9.35
N ARG A 361 23.10 34.52 9.15
CA ARG A 361 24.31 33.79 9.58
C ARG A 361 25.56 34.24 8.83
N ARG A 362 25.47 34.53 7.53
CA ARG A 362 26.62 35.03 6.75
C ARG A 362 27.07 36.39 7.25
N ALA A 363 26.13 37.28 7.61
CA ALA A 363 26.44 38.59 8.17
C ALA A 363 27.14 38.52 9.55
N ASN A 364 26.89 37.45 10.31
CA ASN A 364 27.33 37.32 11.71
C ASN A 364 28.32 36.16 11.94
N GLY A 365 29.19 35.87 10.98
CA GLY A 365 30.26 34.88 11.14
C GLY A 365 29.77 33.45 11.43
N GLY A 366 28.60 33.09 10.91
CA GLY A 366 27.97 31.77 11.02
C GLY A 366 26.98 31.62 12.17
N ARG A 367 26.73 32.68 12.98
CA ARG A 367 25.84 32.62 14.14
C ARG A 367 24.66 33.57 14.00
N LEU A 368 23.53 33.27 14.64
CA LEU A 368 22.40 34.19 14.73
C LEU A 368 22.50 35.00 16.03
N THR A 369 22.28 36.31 15.94
CA THR A 369 22.05 37.16 17.10
C THR A 369 20.76 36.78 17.84
N PRO A 370 20.57 37.18 19.10
CA PRO A 370 19.33 36.95 19.84
C PRO A 370 18.08 37.48 19.10
N GLN A 371 18.20 38.65 18.49
CA GLN A 371 17.10 39.29 17.76
C GLN A 371 16.72 38.54 16.48
N GLU A 372 17.72 38.12 15.69
CA GLU A 372 17.50 37.33 14.47
C GLU A 372 16.92 35.95 14.79
N ARG A 373 17.36 35.33 15.89
CA ARG A 373 16.79 34.07 16.37
C ARG A 373 15.31 34.22 16.74
N GLN A 374 14.94 35.32 17.40
CA GLN A 374 13.55 35.60 17.73
C GLN A 374 12.69 35.88 16.48
N ASN A 375 13.25 36.55 15.48
CA ASN A 375 12.59 36.80 14.19
C ASN A 375 12.40 35.51 13.39
N LEU A 376 13.43 34.66 13.34
CA LEU A 376 13.38 33.35 12.69
C LEU A 376 12.30 32.47 13.33
N ASN A 377 12.26 32.41 14.67
CA ASN A 377 11.24 31.66 15.41
C ASN A 377 9.82 32.15 15.09
N ARG A 378 9.59 33.47 15.02
CA ARG A 378 8.28 34.04 14.64
C ARG A 378 7.86 33.61 13.23
N ARG A 379 8.77 33.65 12.26
CA ARG A 379 8.48 33.26 10.88
C ARG A 379 8.20 31.76 10.73
N GLN A 380 8.98 30.92 11.41
CA GLN A 380 8.76 29.47 11.44
C GLN A 380 7.42 29.11 12.10
N ASN A 381 7.03 29.80 13.18
CA ASN A 381 5.72 29.62 13.81
C ASN A 381 4.57 30.01 12.86
N GLY A 382 4.73 31.08 12.09
CA GLY A 382 3.76 31.49 11.06
C GLY A 382 3.59 30.43 9.98
N ALA A 383 4.69 29.90 9.45
CA ALA A 383 4.64 28.82 8.46
C ALA A 383 4.05 27.53 9.05
N SER A 384 4.34 27.23 10.32
CA SER A 384 3.75 26.08 11.01
C SER A 384 2.22 26.18 11.16
N ARG A 385 1.69 27.36 11.48
CA ARG A 385 0.24 27.59 11.54
C ARG A 385 -0.40 27.47 10.17
N GLN A 386 0.26 27.94 9.12
CA GLN A 386 -0.27 27.80 7.77
C GLN A 386 -0.31 26.34 7.31
N ILE A 387 0.74 25.56 7.58
CA ILE A 387 0.72 24.09 7.34
C ILE A 387 -0.45 23.44 8.08
N TYR A 388 -0.74 23.90 9.29
CA TYR A 388 -1.90 23.43 10.04
C TYR A 388 -3.21 23.84 9.36
N ASN A 389 -3.39 25.11 9.02
CA ASN A 389 -4.62 25.60 8.38
C ASN A 389 -4.86 24.95 7.01
N ASP A 390 -3.84 24.87 6.15
CA ASP A 390 -3.94 24.25 4.83
C ASP A 390 -4.34 22.76 4.92
N LYS A 391 -4.10 22.09 6.06
CA LYS A 391 -4.54 20.72 6.34
C LYS A 391 -5.96 20.59 6.89
N HIS A 392 -6.56 21.69 7.36
CA HIS A 392 -7.82 21.70 8.11
C HIS A 392 -8.89 22.63 7.53
N GLU A 393 -8.54 23.54 6.62
CA GLU A 393 -9.48 24.34 5.83
C GLU A 393 -9.90 23.52 4.60
N LYS A 394 -11.20 23.22 4.53
CA LYS A 394 -11.86 22.56 3.41
C LYS A 394 -12.49 23.57 2.48
#